data_AF-A0A416D9Z4-F1
#
_entry.id   AF-A0A416D9Z4-F1
#
_cell.length_a   1.000
_cell.length_b   1.000
_cell.length_c   1.000
_cell.angle_alpha   90.00
_cell.angle_beta   90.00
_cell.angle_gamma   90.00
#
_symmetry.space_group_name_H-M   'P 1'
#
loop_
_entity.id
_entity.type
_entity.pdbx_description
1 polymer ?
#
loop_
_entity_poly.entity_id
_entity_poly.type
_entity_poly.pdbx_seq_one_letter_code
_entity_poly.pdbx_strand_id
1 'polypeptide(L)'
;MSLKTDYKNDIFTGKRKYQITNNTDGTVSLDDVTTYVQEGDILSADDVNAINKAVNELQTGSDSFQEEITKRVEDVSGTAEALTGEVLLTLRASGWSDTAPYTQKVSFAGIKETDIPIYGLRLTGTLSNVTVEAQKLAWGYVDRIASGDGVVTAYCYSKKPVTDIVVSAKGVKHG
;
A
#
# COMPACT_ATOMS: atom_id res chain seq x y z
N MET A 1 19.84 -22.39 -11.70
CA MET A 1 20.61 -22.70 -12.93
C MET A 1 21.10 -21.38 -13.49
N SER A 2 22.38 -21.29 -13.85
CA SER A 2 22.93 -20.13 -14.56
C SER A 2 22.90 -20.40 -16.06
N LEU A 3 22.31 -19.49 -16.84
CA LEU A 3 22.31 -19.57 -18.30
C LEU A 3 23.72 -19.32 -18.84
N LYS A 4 24.09 -19.97 -19.96
CA LYS A 4 25.37 -19.71 -20.65
C LYS A 4 25.41 -18.25 -21.11
N THR A 5 26.52 -17.55 -20.88
CA THR A 5 26.68 -16.12 -21.23
C THR A 5 27.86 -15.85 -22.16
N ASP A 6 28.55 -16.89 -22.61
CA ASP A 6 29.84 -16.77 -23.31
C ASP A 6 29.84 -17.45 -24.70
N TYR A 7 28.66 -17.55 -25.33
CA TYR A 7 28.47 -18.06 -26.70
C TYR A 7 29.49 -17.49 -27.68
N LYS A 8 30.05 -18.39 -28.51
CA LYS A 8 31.03 -18.06 -29.53
C LYS A 8 30.41 -18.01 -30.92
N ASN A 9 30.89 -17.07 -31.74
CA ASN A 9 30.54 -17.03 -33.16
C ASN A 9 31.50 -17.93 -33.95
N ASP A 10 31.02 -18.44 -35.08
CA ASP A 10 31.89 -18.96 -36.13
C ASP A 10 32.88 -17.87 -36.59
N ILE A 11 34.16 -18.23 -36.73
CA ILE A 11 35.19 -17.39 -37.32
C ILE A 11 35.81 -18.14 -38.48
N PHE A 12 35.75 -17.56 -39.67
CA PHE A 12 36.37 -18.07 -40.89
C PHE A 12 36.74 -16.90 -41.81
N THR A 13 37.60 -17.15 -42.79
CA THR A 13 38.05 -16.12 -43.73
C THR A 13 37.48 -16.34 -45.13
N GLY A 14 37.07 -15.27 -45.79
CA GLY A 14 36.49 -15.36 -47.13
C GLY A 14 35.05 -15.85 -47.13
N LYS A 15 34.61 -16.48 -48.23
CA LYS A 15 33.26 -17.01 -48.38
C LYS A 15 33.15 -18.43 -47.80
N ARG A 16 31.98 -18.78 -47.24
CA ARG A 16 31.65 -20.17 -46.89
C ARG A 16 31.75 -21.07 -48.13
N LYS A 17 32.17 -22.31 -47.93
CA LYS A 17 32.38 -23.31 -48.99
C LYS A 17 31.47 -24.51 -48.75
N TYR A 18 30.78 -24.93 -49.81
CA TYR A 18 29.89 -26.08 -49.78
C TYR A 18 30.29 -27.08 -50.85
N GLN A 19 30.25 -28.37 -50.51
CA GLN A 19 30.27 -29.45 -51.47
C GLN A 19 28.82 -29.80 -51.83
N ILE A 20 28.55 -29.94 -53.13
CA ILE A 20 27.21 -30.22 -53.64
C ILE A 20 27.12 -31.70 -54.03
N THR A 21 26.08 -32.36 -53.55
CA THR A 21 25.69 -33.70 -53.97
C THR A 21 24.31 -33.65 -54.62
N ASN A 22 24.20 -34.11 -55.88
CA ASN A 22 22.92 -34.23 -56.58
C ASN A 22 22.28 -35.57 -56.21
N ASN A 23 21.14 -35.53 -55.55
CA ASN A 23 20.44 -36.72 -55.08
C ASN A 23 19.58 -37.34 -56.19
N THR A 24 19.31 -38.65 -56.08
CA THR A 24 18.52 -39.38 -57.08
C THR A 24 17.05 -38.97 -57.13
N ASP A 25 16.54 -38.33 -56.08
CA ASP A 25 15.18 -37.79 -55.99
C ASP A 25 15.03 -36.38 -56.62
N GLY A 26 16.11 -35.86 -57.21
CA GLY A 26 16.15 -34.54 -57.82
C GLY A 26 16.40 -33.39 -56.83
N THR A 27 16.60 -33.67 -55.54
CA THR A 27 17.06 -32.69 -54.55
C THR A 27 18.58 -32.55 -54.57
N VAL A 28 19.11 -31.55 -53.86
CA VAL A 28 20.56 -31.39 -53.65
C VAL A 28 20.86 -31.35 -52.16
N SER A 29 21.96 -32.01 -51.76
CA SER A 29 22.53 -31.90 -50.43
C SER A 29 23.75 -30.96 -50.48
N LEU A 30 23.89 -30.13 -49.44
CA LEU A 30 25.00 -29.20 -49.29
C LEU A 30 25.75 -29.56 -48.01
N ASP A 31 26.99 -30.04 -48.17
CA ASP A 31 27.88 -30.30 -47.04
C ASP A 31 28.77 -29.06 -46.82
N ASP A 32 28.73 -28.46 -45.63
CA ASP A 32 29.61 -27.35 -45.30
C ASP A 32 31.05 -27.88 -45.14
N VAL A 33 31.94 -27.41 -46.01
CA VAL A 33 33.38 -27.74 -46.03
C VAL A 33 34.23 -26.49 -45.78
N THR A 34 33.63 -25.47 -45.17
CA THR A 34 34.34 -24.25 -44.75
C THR A 34 35.41 -24.60 -43.72
N THR A 35 36.62 -24.07 -43.91
CA THR A 35 37.67 -24.18 -42.89
C THR A 35 37.50 -23.06 -41.87
N TYR A 36 37.06 -23.42 -40.67
CA TYR A 36 36.86 -22.50 -39.56
C TYR A 36 38.15 -22.32 -38.75
N VAL A 37 38.41 -21.08 -38.35
CA VAL A 37 39.40 -20.71 -37.33
C VAL A 37 38.82 -20.95 -35.93
N GLN A 38 37.51 -20.70 -35.77
CA GLN A 38 36.74 -21.03 -34.58
C GLN A 38 35.36 -21.51 -35.00
N GLU A 39 34.93 -22.62 -34.44
CA GLU A 39 33.54 -23.09 -34.57
C GLU A 39 32.71 -22.47 -33.45
N GLY A 40 31.56 -21.91 -33.81
CA GLY A 40 30.66 -21.24 -32.88
C GLY A 40 29.81 -22.21 -32.06
N ASP A 41 29.21 -21.67 -31.01
CA ASP A 41 28.21 -22.39 -30.23
C ASP A 41 26.84 -22.32 -30.92
N ILE A 42 26.11 -23.44 -30.97
CA ILE A 42 24.73 -23.46 -31.46
C ILE A 42 23.80 -22.98 -30.35
N LEU A 43 22.96 -21.99 -30.64
CA LEU A 43 21.80 -21.65 -29.79
C LEU A 43 20.62 -22.50 -30.25
N SER A 44 20.33 -23.56 -29.50
CA SER A 44 19.29 -24.53 -29.86
C SER A 44 17.90 -24.09 -29.40
N ALA A 45 16.88 -24.82 -29.87
CA ALA A 45 15.52 -24.64 -29.36
C ALA A 45 15.43 -24.89 -27.85
N ASP A 46 16.22 -25.83 -27.31
CA ASP A 46 16.25 -26.13 -25.88
C ASP A 46 16.81 -24.96 -25.08
N ASP A 47 17.87 -24.31 -25.58
CA ASP A 47 18.44 -23.11 -24.95
C ASP A 47 17.43 -21.96 -24.93
N VAL A 48 16.77 -21.71 -26.07
CA VAL A 48 15.73 -20.67 -26.19
C VAL A 48 14.55 -20.96 -25.26
N ASN A 49 14.09 -22.20 -25.19
CA ASN A 49 13.01 -22.60 -24.31
C ASN A 49 13.39 -22.44 -22.83
N ALA A 50 14.64 -22.77 -22.46
CA ALA A 50 15.14 -22.56 -21.10
C ALA A 50 15.21 -21.07 -20.75
N ILE A 51 15.70 -20.22 -21.67
CA ILE A 51 15.73 -18.76 -21.50
C ILE A 51 14.30 -18.22 -21.34
N ASN A 52 13.38 -18.57 -22.24
CA ASN A 52 12.00 -18.11 -22.18
C ASN A 52 11.32 -18.54 -20.88
N LYS A 53 11.56 -19.77 -20.42
CA LYS A 53 11.05 -20.23 -19.13
C LYS A 53 11.57 -19.36 -17.98
N ALA A 54 12.88 -19.11 -17.94
CA ALA A 54 13.47 -18.26 -16.91
C ALA A 54 12.93 -16.82 -16.95
N VAL A 55 12.75 -16.25 -18.15
CA VAL A 55 12.15 -14.92 -18.32
C VAL A 55 10.71 -14.88 -17.84
N ASN A 56 9.90 -15.88 -18.19
CA ASN A 56 8.51 -15.98 -17.74
C ASN A 56 8.41 -16.13 -16.21
N GLU A 57 9.30 -16.91 -15.60
CA GLU A 57 9.41 -17.06 -14.15
C GLU A 57 9.79 -15.73 -13.47
N LEU A 58 10.76 -14.99 -14.02
CA LEU A 58 11.13 -13.66 -13.54
C LEU A 58 9.99 -12.64 -13.67
N GLN A 59 9.27 -12.65 -14.79
CA GLN A 59 8.12 -11.78 -14.99
C GLN A 59 7.01 -12.09 -13.97
N THR A 60 6.66 -13.37 -13.81
CA THR A 60 5.67 -13.80 -12.82
C THR A 60 6.08 -13.39 -11.41
N GLY A 61 7.36 -13.57 -11.06
CA GLY A 61 7.90 -13.12 -9.77
C GLY A 61 7.79 -11.60 -9.59
N SER A 62 8.15 -10.82 -10.61
CA SER A 62 8.04 -9.36 -10.61
C SER A 62 6.60 -8.89 -10.43
N ASP A 63 5.66 -9.48 -11.16
CA ASP A 63 4.24 -9.12 -11.07
C ASP A 63 3.70 -9.39 -9.66
N SER A 64 4.01 -10.56 -9.10
CA SER A 64 3.62 -10.91 -7.72
C SER A 64 4.21 -9.97 -6.67
N PHE A 65 5.48 -9.57 -6.84
CA PHE A 65 6.15 -8.64 -5.94
C PHE A 65 5.53 -7.24 -6.03
N GLN A 66 5.19 -6.77 -7.24
CA GLN A 66 4.53 -5.48 -7.44
C GLN A 66 3.15 -5.45 -6.81
N GLU A 67 2.34 -6.51 -6.96
CA GLU A 67 1.04 -6.62 -6.29
C GLU A 67 1.21 -6.57 -4.75
N GLU A 68 2.15 -7.34 -4.21
CA GLU A 68 2.39 -7.37 -2.77
C GLU A 68 2.86 -6.01 -2.21
N ILE A 69 3.82 -5.37 -2.89
CA ILE A 69 4.33 -4.06 -2.48
C ILE A 69 3.24 -3.00 -2.58
N THR A 70 2.44 -3.01 -3.65
CA THR A 70 1.34 -2.05 -3.82
C THR A 70 0.38 -2.15 -2.64
N LYS A 71 -0.04 -3.37 -2.28
CA LYS A 71 -0.91 -3.61 -1.12
C LYS A 71 -0.27 -3.11 0.19
N ARG A 72 1.00 -3.43 0.43
CA ARG A 72 1.71 -2.98 1.64
C ARG A 72 1.80 -1.45 1.71
N VAL A 73 2.04 -0.78 0.58
CA VAL A 73 2.10 0.69 0.50
C VAL A 73 0.73 1.31 0.76
N GLU A 74 -0.35 0.73 0.23
CA GLU A 74 -1.72 1.17 0.52
C GLU A 74 -2.06 1.02 2.01
N ASP A 75 -1.72 -0.11 2.63
CA ASP A 75 -1.94 -0.36 4.07
C ASP A 75 -1.16 0.64 4.95
N VAL A 76 0.11 0.90 4.61
CA VAL A 76 0.94 1.88 5.31
C VAL A 76 0.39 3.30 5.13
N SER A 77 -0.01 3.65 3.90
CA SER A 77 -0.56 4.98 3.61
C SER A 77 -1.87 5.21 4.38
N GLY A 78 -2.78 4.22 4.38
CA GLY A 78 -4.01 4.29 5.16
C GLY A 78 -3.76 4.38 6.68
N THR A 79 -2.72 3.70 7.19
CA THR A 79 -2.31 3.84 8.60
C THR A 79 -1.76 5.24 8.89
N ALA A 80 -0.91 5.77 8.02
CA ALA A 80 -0.34 7.10 8.16
C ALA A 80 -1.43 8.19 8.14
N GLU A 81 -2.42 8.07 7.25
CA GLU A 81 -3.59 8.94 7.20
C GLU A 81 -4.40 8.88 8.51
N ALA A 82 -4.64 7.70 9.07
CA ALA A 82 -5.35 7.55 10.35
C ALA A 82 -4.62 8.21 11.54
N LEU A 83 -3.28 8.25 11.51
CA LEU A 83 -2.46 8.85 12.57
C LEU A 83 -2.30 10.37 12.41
N THR A 84 -2.13 10.83 11.17
CA THR A 84 -1.91 12.24 10.85
C THR A 84 -3.21 13.03 10.75
N GLY A 85 -4.27 12.38 10.27
CA GLY A 85 -5.62 12.89 10.18
C GLY A 85 -6.21 13.27 11.53
N GLU A 86 -7.20 14.14 11.49
CA GLU A 86 -7.93 14.60 12.66
C GLU A 86 -9.38 14.84 12.25
N VAL A 87 -10.30 14.28 13.02
CA VAL A 87 -11.71 14.65 12.95
C VAL A 87 -12.05 15.52 14.15
N LEU A 88 -12.65 16.67 13.88
CA LEU A 88 -13.12 17.59 14.89
C LEU A 88 -14.56 17.24 15.27
N LEU A 89 -14.78 16.95 16.55
CA LEU A 89 -16.10 16.69 17.12
C LEU A 89 -16.48 17.82 18.07
N THR A 90 -17.67 18.37 17.91
CA THR A 90 -18.19 19.41 18.82
C THR A 90 -19.10 18.78 19.88
N LEU A 91 -18.70 18.90 21.14
CA LEU A 91 -19.54 18.58 22.29
C LEU A 91 -20.22 19.88 22.76
N ARG A 92 -21.50 20.01 22.44
CA ARG A 92 -22.29 21.20 22.80
C ARG A 92 -22.81 21.12 24.23
N ALA A 93 -22.67 22.19 25.00
CA ALA A 93 -23.20 22.31 26.36
C ALA A 93 -24.70 21.95 26.44
N SER A 94 -25.47 22.35 25.43
CA SER A 94 -26.91 22.09 25.34
C SER A 94 -27.29 20.66 24.97
N GLY A 95 -26.34 19.82 24.54
CA GLY A 95 -26.65 18.47 24.06
C GLY A 95 -26.35 17.35 25.06
N TRP A 96 -26.00 17.69 26.30
CA TRP A 96 -25.85 16.74 27.39
C TRP A 96 -27.22 16.42 28.02
N SER A 97 -27.43 15.15 28.38
CA SER A 97 -28.61 14.74 29.16
C SER A 97 -28.72 15.48 30.50
N ASP A 98 -29.86 15.35 31.18
CA ASP A 98 -30.15 16.11 32.40
C ASP A 98 -29.85 15.36 33.70
N THR A 99 -29.57 14.06 33.63
CA THR A 99 -29.26 13.22 34.79
C THR A 99 -27.94 12.50 34.62
N ALA A 100 -27.21 12.30 35.72
CA ALA A 100 -25.99 11.51 35.74
C ALA A 100 -26.27 10.00 35.51
N PRO A 101 -25.39 9.25 34.82
CA PRO A 101 -24.27 9.76 34.03
C PRO A 101 -24.76 10.62 32.87
N TYR A 102 -24.20 11.82 32.76
CA TYR A 102 -24.55 12.75 31.70
C TYR A 102 -23.97 12.22 30.40
N THR A 103 -24.76 12.19 29.34
CA THR A 103 -24.34 11.64 28.05
C THR A 103 -24.62 12.61 26.92
N GLN A 104 -23.74 12.63 25.93
CA GLN A 104 -23.94 13.33 24.67
C GLN A 104 -23.52 12.44 23.50
N LYS A 105 -24.39 12.29 22.50
CA LYS A 105 -24.08 11.59 21.25
C LYS A 105 -23.63 12.59 20.19
N VAL A 106 -22.56 12.27 19.48
CA VAL A 106 -22.03 13.09 18.37
C VAL A 106 -21.75 12.19 17.17
N SER A 107 -22.22 12.61 16.00
CA SER A 107 -21.94 11.89 14.75
C SER A 107 -20.45 11.86 14.46
N PHE A 108 -19.94 10.68 14.12
CA PHE A 108 -18.59 10.47 13.66
C PHE A 108 -18.66 9.46 12.51
N ALA A 109 -18.77 9.96 11.29
CA ALA A 109 -18.91 9.12 10.11
C ALA A 109 -17.75 8.12 9.97
N GLY A 110 -18.09 6.86 9.71
CA GLY A 110 -17.12 5.79 9.46
C GLY A 110 -16.59 5.07 10.72
N ILE A 111 -16.70 5.66 11.91
CA ILE A 111 -16.21 5.01 13.15
C ILE A 111 -16.98 3.72 13.44
N LYS A 112 -16.29 2.73 14.00
CA LYS A 112 -16.82 1.43 14.45
C LYS A 112 -16.80 1.31 15.95
N GLU A 113 -17.63 0.42 16.50
CA GLU A 113 -17.64 0.11 17.93
C GLU A 113 -16.26 -0.38 18.45
N THR A 114 -15.48 -1.06 17.62
CA THR A 114 -14.15 -1.57 17.96
C THR A 114 -13.05 -0.51 17.95
N ASP A 115 -13.32 0.69 17.43
CA ASP A 115 -12.31 1.74 17.30
C ASP A 115 -12.04 2.41 18.66
N ILE A 116 -10.76 2.68 18.92
CA ILE A 116 -10.30 3.31 20.17
C ILE A 116 -9.50 4.58 19.85
N PRO A 117 -10.14 5.64 19.33
CA PRO A 117 -9.46 6.89 19.04
C PRO A 117 -8.96 7.57 20.31
N ILE A 118 -7.91 8.37 20.14
CA ILE A 118 -7.43 9.29 21.16
C ILE A 118 -8.09 10.63 20.96
N TYR A 119 -8.70 11.14 22.04
CA TYR A 119 -9.36 12.43 22.06
C TYR A 119 -8.53 13.46 22.81
N GLY A 120 -8.45 14.68 22.29
CA GLY A 120 -7.84 15.81 22.96
C GLY A 120 -8.62 17.09 22.74
N LEU A 121 -8.67 17.97 23.75
CA LEU A 121 -9.26 19.30 23.60
C LEU A 121 -8.53 20.07 22.49
N ARG A 122 -9.30 20.57 21.52
CA ARG A 122 -8.80 21.37 20.41
C ARG A 122 -9.30 22.80 20.55
N LEU A 123 -8.41 23.70 20.96
CA LEU A 123 -8.68 25.14 20.95
C LEU A 123 -8.52 25.66 19.52
N THR A 124 -9.54 26.32 18.98
CA THR A 124 -9.56 26.80 17.59
C THR A 124 -9.70 28.32 17.52
N GLY A 125 -8.79 28.97 16.79
CA GLY A 125 -8.79 30.42 16.58
C GLY A 125 -8.18 31.21 17.75
N THR A 126 -8.38 32.53 17.72
CA THR A 126 -7.95 33.43 18.79
C THR A 126 -9.01 33.48 19.88
N LEU A 127 -8.65 33.04 21.09
CA LEU A 127 -9.57 32.97 22.23
C LEU A 127 -9.08 33.85 23.39
N SER A 128 -10.02 34.36 24.19
CA SER A 128 -9.70 35.04 25.44
C SER A 128 -9.24 34.03 26.51
N ASN A 129 -8.46 34.47 27.50
CA ASN A 129 -8.06 33.61 28.62
C ASN A 129 -9.28 33.00 29.35
N VAL A 130 -10.35 33.78 29.51
CA VAL A 130 -11.60 33.31 30.14
C VAL A 130 -12.23 32.17 29.34
N THR A 131 -12.24 32.28 28.01
CA THR A 131 -12.78 31.22 27.13
C THR A 131 -11.90 29.97 27.17
N VAL A 132 -10.58 30.12 27.16
CA VAL A 132 -9.64 28.99 27.24
C VAL A 132 -9.82 28.21 28.54
N GLU A 133 -9.90 28.88 29.68
CA GLU A 133 -10.06 28.22 30.98
C GLU A 133 -11.44 27.56 31.12
N ALA A 134 -12.51 28.16 30.60
CA ALA A 134 -13.83 27.54 30.55
C ALA A 134 -13.83 26.25 29.72
N GLN A 135 -13.14 26.22 28.57
CA GLN A 135 -13.05 25.03 27.72
C GLN A 135 -12.17 23.94 28.32
N LYS A 136 -11.05 24.29 28.98
CA LYS A 136 -10.23 23.33 29.73
C LYS A 136 -11.01 22.68 30.86
N LEU A 137 -11.77 23.48 31.62
CA LEU A 137 -12.62 22.98 32.69
C LEU A 137 -13.71 22.05 32.16
N ALA A 138 -14.37 22.44 31.07
CA ALA A 138 -15.36 21.61 30.40
C ALA A 138 -14.78 20.27 29.92
N TRP A 139 -13.57 20.27 29.34
CA TRP A 139 -12.90 19.02 28.95
C TRP A 139 -12.57 18.14 30.17
N GLY A 140 -12.17 18.75 31.28
CA GLY A 140 -11.93 18.03 32.54
C GLY A 140 -13.16 17.34 33.15
N TYR A 141 -14.36 17.61 32.65
CA TYR A 141 -15.58 16.89 33.04
C TYR A 141 -15.86 15.64 32.20
N VAL A 142 -15.24 15.48 31.03
CA VAL A 142 -15.47 14.33 30.15
C VAL A 142 -14.63 13.15 30.64
N ASP A 143 -15.29 12.09 31.13
CA ASP A 143 -14.63 10.93 31.73
C ASP A 143 -14.33 9.84 30.70
N ARG A 144 -15.22 9.67 29.71
CA ARG A 144 -15.12 8.62 28.70
C ARG A 144 -15.83 9.02 27.42
N ILE A 145 -15.29 8.62 26.28
CA ILE A 145 -15.99 8.66 24.99
C ILE A 145 -15.98 7.24 24.43
N ALA A 146 -17.16 6.66 24.23
CA ALA A 146 -17.32 5.32 23.68
C ALA A 146 -17.68 5.40 22.19
N SER A 147 -16.98 4.61 21.38
CA SER A 147 -17.28 4.44 19.95
C SER A 147 -18.51 3.57 19.75
N GLY A 148 -19.27 3.86 18.69
CA GLY A 148 -20.36 3.05 18.16
C GLY A 148 -20.46 3.30 16.66
N ASP A 149 -21.21 2.49 15.93
CA ASP A 149 -21.22 2.59 14.47
C ASP A 149 -21.73 3.96 13.97
N GLY A 150 -20.81 4.77 13.44
CA GLY A 150 -21.09 6.12 12.91
C GLY A 150 -21.29 7.21 13.98
N VAL A 151 -21.12 6.91 15.26
CA VAL A 151 -21.41 7.82 16.37
C VAL A 151 -20.48 7.57 17.55
N VAL A 152 -20.18 8.62 18.31
CA VAL A 152 -19.53 8.47 19.62
C VAL A 152 -20.47 8.97 20.71
N THR A 153 -20.38 8.34 21.88
CA THR A 153 -21.11 8.78 23.08
C THR A 153 -20.12 9.22 24.14
N ALA A 154 -20.12 10.52 24.45
CA ALA A 154 -19.36 11.07 25.56
C ALA A 154 -20.14 10.90 26.88
N TYR A 155 -19.41 10.64 27.96
CA TYR A 155 -19.94 10.40 29.30
C TYR A 155 -19.26 11.32 30.31
N CYS A 156 -20.07 11.91 31.19
CA CYS A 156 -19.61 12.58 32.39
C CYS A 156 -20.36 12.01 33.61
N TYR A 157 -19.65 11.44 34.56
CA TYR A 157 -20.25 10.79 35.72
C TYR A 157 -20.59 11.77 36.85
N SER A 158 -19.89 12.89 36.96
CA SER A 158 -20.05 13.85 38.06
C SER A 158 -20.72 15.16 37.66
N LYS A 159 -20.17 15.87 36.67
CA LYS A 159 -20.67 17.17 36.20
C LYS A 159 -20.69 17.20 34.69
N LYS A 160 -21.63 17.94 34.09
CA LYS A 160 -21.65 18.16 32.63
C LYS A 160 -21.00 19.49 32.23
N PRO A 161 -20.35 19.56 31.05
CA PRO A 161 -19.96 20.81 30.43
C PRO A 161 -21.12 21.81 30.29
N VAL A 162 -20.87 23.07 30.67
CA VAL A 162 -21.75 24.22 30.41
C VAL A 162 -21.18 25.15 29.34
N THR A 163 -20.07 24.76 28.72
CA THR A 163 -19.38 25.47 27.64
C THR A 163 -19.15 24.50 26.50
N ASP A 164 -19.37 24.96 25.27
CA ASP A 164 -19.10 24.19 24.07
C ASP A 164 -17.59 23.93 23.93
N ILE A 165 -17.24 22.68 23.65
CA ILE A 165 -15.86 22.28 23.40
C ILE A 165 -15.75 21.55 22.06
N VAL A 166 -14.59 21.72 21.40
CA VAL A 166 -14.21 20.96 20.22
C VAL A 166 -13.11 20.00 20.63
N VAL A 167 -13.24 18.73 20.24
CA VAL A 167 -12.23 17.71 20.49
C VAL A 167 -11.68 17.18 19.18
N SER A 168 -10.37 17.00 19.15
CA SER A 168 -9.64 16.26 18.12
C SER A 168 -9.81 14.78 18.37
N ALA A 169 -10.29 14.02 17.41
CA ALA A 169 -10.20 12.56 17.41
C ALA A 169 -9.10 12.11 16.44
N LYS A 170 -8.15 11.31 16.92
CA LYS A 170 -7.01 10.76 16.16
C LYS A 170 -6.89 9.25 16.33
N GLY A 171 -6.22 8.59 15.40
CA GLY A 171 -5.92 7.15 15.48
C GLY A 171 -7.05 6.26 14.94
N VAL A 172 -7.88 6.80 14.05
CA VAL A 172 -8.96 6.07 13.37
C VAL A 172 -8.93 6.41 11.89
N LYS A 173 -9.05 5.39 11.04
CA LYS A 173 -9.14 5.57 9.60
C LYS A 173 -10.45 6.30 9.30
N HIS A 174 -10.37 7.50 8.75
CA HIS A 174 -11.53 8.20 8.24
C HIS A 174 -11.99 7.45 6.98
N GLY A 175 -13.29 7.17 6.87
CA GLY A 175 -13.88 6.38 5.79
C GLY A 175 -13.51 6.88 4.40
#